data_AF-A0A3D9CGX9-F1
#
_entry.id   AF-A0A3D9CGX9-F1
#
_cell.length_a   1.000
_cell.length_b   1.000
_cell.length_c   1.000
_cell.angle_alpha   90.00
_cell.angle_beta   90.00
_cell.angle_gamma   90.00
#
_symmetry.space_group_name_H-M   'P 1'
#
loop_
_entity.id
_entity.type
_entity.pdbx_description
1 polymer ?
#
loop_
_entity_poly.entity_id
_entity_poly.type
_entity_poly.pdbx_seq_one_letter_code
_entity_poly.pdbx_strand_id
1 'polypeptide(L)'
;MKSWIKNIIILCGLLITTYALACDACKLQQPEVTRNFTHGTGPESNWDWFIVGIVILITVLAFILSAKYLIKPGEKNKTHIKYSVFSSEN
;
A
#
# COMPACT_ATOMS: atom_id res chain seq x y z
N MET A 1 23.85 -17.30 0.79
CA MET A 1 23.73 -16.10 1.66
C MET A 1 24.08 -14.77 0.98
N LYS A 2 25.21 -14.65 0.26
CA LYS A 2 25.66 -13.37 -0.33
C LYS A 2 24.73 -12.77 -1.40
N SER A 3 24.05 -13.62 -2.19
CA SER A 3 23.10 -13.20 -3.23
C SER A 3 21.79 -12.62 -2.64
N TRP A 4 21.29 -13.18 -1.53
CA TRP A 4 20.06 -12.72 -0.90
C TRP A 4 20.21 -11.32 -0.30
N ILE A 5 21.35 -11.05 0.35
CA ILE A 5 21.68 -9.72 0.88
C ILE A 5 21.79 -8.70 -0.26
N LYS A 6 22.47 -9.06 -1.36
CA LYS A 6 22.55 -8.21 -2.56
C LYS A 6 21.15 -7.90 -3.13
N ASN A 7 20.27 -8.89 -3.22
CA ASN A 7 18.91 -8.70 -3.74
C ASN A 7 18.07 -7.84 -2.80
N ILE A 8 18.21 -8.00 -1.47
CA ILE A 8 17.55 -7.14 -0.48
C ILE A 8 18.05 -5.70 -0.62
N ILE A 9 19.36 -5.48 -0.75
CA ILE A 9 19.93 -4.14 -0.92
C ILE A 9 19.43 -3.49 -2.21
N ILE A 10 19.35 -4.25 -3.31
CA ILE A 10 18.80 -3.75 -4.59
C ILE A 10 17.32 -3.40 -4.44
N LEU A 11 16.53 -4.26 -3.80
CA LEU A 11 15.10 -4.02 -3.56
C LEU A 11 14.90 -2.78 -2.67
N CYS A 12 15.66 -2.65 -1.57
CA CYS A 12 15.62 -1.47 -0.72
C CYS A 12 16.04 -0.21 -1.47
N GLY A 13 17.09 -0.27 -2.29
CA GLY A 13 17.54 0.85 -3.12
C GLY A 13 16.44 1.32 -4.08
N LEU A 14 15.79 0.38 -4.79
CA LEU A 14 14.67 0.69 -5.69
C LEU A 14 13.50 1.35 -4.93
N LEU A 15 13.16 0.86 -3.74
CA LEU A 15 12.07 1.40 -2.92
C LEU A 15 12.39 2.78 -2.31
N ILE A 16 13.66 3.14 -2.13
CA ILE A 16 14.07 4.45 -1.61
C ILE A 16 14.06 5.52 -2.71
N THR A 17 14.38 5.14 -3.96
CA THR A 17 14.42 6.11 -5.08
C THR A 17 13.08 6.72 -5.47
N THR A 18 11.95 6.16 -4.98
CA THR A 18 10.61 6.67 -5.27
C THR A 18 10.20 7.86 -4.40
N TYR A 19 10.95 8.17 -3.33
CA TYR A 19 10.72 9.36 -2.52
C TYR A 19 11.38 10.58 -3.15
N ALA A 20 10.74 11.16 -4.17
CA ALA A 20 11.14 12.46 -4.69
C ALA A 20 10.77 13.55 -3.68
N LEU A 21 11.77 14.09 -2.97
CA LEU A 21 11.57 15.25 -2.10
C LEU A 21 11.05 16.42 -2.93
N ALA A 22 9.87 16.94 -2.59
CA ALA A 22 9.33 18.13 -3.25
C ALA A 22 10.24 19.34 -2.96
N CYS A 23 10.50 20.17 -3.98
CA CYS A 23 11.09 21.49 -3.76
C CYS A 23 10.09 22.40 -3.03
N ASP A 24 10.56 23.51 -2.46
CA ASP A 24 9.70 24.37 -1.64
C ASP A 24 8.55 24.98 -2.44
N ALA A 25 8.77 25.30 -3.72
CA ALA A 25 7.70 25.75 -4.61
C ALA A 25 6.60 24.69 -4.78
N CYS A 26 6.97 23.41 -4.98
CA CYS A 26 6.00 22.32 -5.08
C CYS A 26 5.27 22.08 -3.76
N LYS A 27 5.92 22.25 -2.60
CA LYS A 27 5.26 22.12 -1.29
C LYS A 27 4.18 23.18 -1.08
N LEU A 28 4.41 24.41 -1.54
CA LEU A 28 3.43 25.50 -1.43
C LEU A 28 2.18 25.28 -2.28
N GLN A 29 2.28 24.47 -3.34
CA GLN A 29 1.15 24.12 -4.20
C GLN A 29 0.35 22.91 -3.70
N GLN A 30 0.83 22.23 -2.65
CA GLN A 30 0.09 21.13 -2.03
C GLN A 30 -0.96 21.70 -1.06
N PRO A 31 -2.14 21.08 -0.97
CA PRO A 31 -3.14 21.49 0.01
C PRO A 31 -2.62 21.38 1.43
N GLU A 32 -3.04 22.29 2.31
CA GLU A 32 -2.52 22.37 3.69
C GLU A 32 -2.64 21.04 4.45
N VAL A 33 -3.76 20.33 4.27
CA VAL A 33 -4.06 19.07 4.95
C VAL A 33 -3.11 17.94 4.54
N THR A 34 -2.62 17.94 3.30
CA THR A 34 -1.75 16.88 2.76
C THR A 34 -0.35 17.38 2.40
N ARG A 35 0.01 18.58 2.86
CA ARG A 35 1.31 19.19 2.57
C ARG A 35 2.43 18.32 3.14
N ASN A 36 3.45 18.09 2.32
CA ASN A 36 4.58 17.18 2.54
C ASN A 36 4.25 15.68 2.44
N PHE A 37 2.99 15.29 2.20
CA PHE A 37 2.60 13.88 2.07
C PHE A 37 2.30 13.49 0.62
N THR A 38 1.72 14.39 -0.16
CA THR A 38 1.31 14.13 -1.55
C THR A 38 2.33 14.67 -2.54
N HIS A 39 2.55 13.98 -3.65
CA HIS A 39 3.28 14.53 -4.79
C HIS A 39 2.30 15.26 -5.73
N GLY A 40 2.72 16.39 -6.31
CA GLY A 40 1.89 17.17 -7.23
C GLY A 40 0.83 18.04 -6.55
N THR A 41 -0.06 18.60 -7.38
CA THR A 41 -1.23 19.35 -6.92
C THR A 41 -2.25 18.39 -6.33
N GLY A 42 -2.77 18.71 -5.14
CA GLY A 42 -3.81 17.91 -4.49
C GLY A 42 -5.21 18.26 -5.02
N PRO A 43 -6.27 17.78 -4.35
CA PRO A 43 -7.65 18.07 -4.74
C PRO A 43 -7.91 19.59 -4.84
N GLU A 44 -8.45 20.04 -5.97
CA GLU A 44 -8.62 21.48 -6.26
C GLU A 44 -9.97 22.02 -5.77
N SER A 45 -10.98 21.16 -5.65
CA SER A 45 -12.34 21.53 -5.22
C SER A 45 -12.84 20.70 -4.03
N ASN A 46 -13.89 21.19 -3.38
CA ASN A 46 -14.56 20.45 -2.29
C ASN A 46 -15.13 19.10 -2.75
N TRP A 47 -15.55 19.00 -4.02
CA TRP A 47 -16.03 17.75 -4.60
C TRP A 47 -14.91 16.72 -4.74
N ASP A 48 -13.70 17.16 -5.08
CA ASP A 48 -12.53 16.27 -5.16
C ASP A 48 -12.18 15.72 -3.77
N TRP A 49 -12.26 16.55 -2.72
CA TRP A 49 -12.08 16.11 -1.33
C TRP A 49 -13.13 15.10 -0.88
N PHE A 50 -14.38 15.25 -1.31
CA PHE A 50 -15.43 14.27 -1.05
C PHE A 50 -15.09 12.91 -1.67
N ILE A 51 -14.61 12.90 -2.92
CA ILE A 51 -14.17 11.68 -3.61
C ILE A 51 -13.01 11.02 -2.87
N VAL A 52 -11.99 11.80 -2.47
CA VAL A 52 -10.85 11.30 -1.68
C VAL A 52 -11.34 10.62 -0.40
N GLY A 53 -12.31 11.19 0.29
CA GLY A 53 -12.92 10.59 1.48
C GLY A 53 -13.55 9.22 1.20
N ILE A 54 -14.31 9.08 0.11
CA ILE A 54 -14.90 7.80 -0.30
C ILE A 54 -13.81 6.77 -0.64
N VAL A 55 -12.78 7.17 -1.39
CA VAL A 55 -11.68 6.27 -1.77
C VAL A 55 -10.94 5.77 -0.53
N ILE A 56 -10.67 6.64 0.45
CA ILE A 56 -10.06 6.25 1.72
C ILE A 56 -10.95 5.22 2.45
N LEU A 57 -12.26 5.48 2.54
CA LEU A 57 -13.20 4.57 3.19
C LEU A 57 -13.19 3.18 2.55
N ILE A 58 -13.34 3.10 1.23
CA ILE A 58 -13.34 1.83 0.49
C ILE A 58 -12.00 1.11 0.66
N THR A 59 -10.89 1.84 0.61
CA THR A 59 -9.54 1.27 0.76
C THR A 59 -9.33 0.68 2.14
N VAL A 60 -9.75 1.38 3.21
CA VAL A 60 -9.67 0.87 4.58
C VAL A 60 -10.53 -0.37 4.76
N LEU A 61 -11.76 -0.38 4.22
CA LEU A 61 -12.64 -1.55 4.26
C LEU A 61 -12.01 -2.74 3.51
N ALA A 62 -11.48 -2.51 2.31
CA ALA A 62 -10.80 -3.53 1.53
C ALA A 62 -9.58 -4.08 2.27
N PHE A 63 -8.79 -3.22 2.90
CA PHE A 63 -7.63 -3.61 3.71
C PHE A 63 -8.05 -4.48 4.90
N ILE A 64 -9.06 -4.07 5.66
CA ILE A 64 -9.58 -4.84 6.80
C ILE A 64 -10.06 -6.22 6.35
N LEU A 65 -10.83 -6.29 5.25
CA LEU A 65 -11.33 -7.56 4.71
C LEU A 65 -10.19 -8.44 4.20
N SER A 66 -9.23 -7.85 3.48
CA SER A 66 -8.03 -8.56 3.00
C SER A 66 -7.26 -9.17 4.18
N ALA A 67 -6.96 -8.39 5.21
CA ALA A 67 -6.29 -8.86 6.41
C ALA A 67 -7.10 -9.95 7.13
N LYS A 68 -8.42 -9.75 7.30
CA LYS A 68 -9.33 -10.74 7.90
C LYS A 68 -9.26 -12.07 7.16
N TYR A 69 -9.37 -12.06 5.84
CA TYR A 69 -9.38 -13.29 5.04
C TYR A 69 -7.99 -13.92 4.90
N LEU A 70 -6.90 -13.16 5.02
CA LEU A 70 -5.55 -13.70 5.10
C LEU A 70 -5.33 -14.43 6.43
N ILE A 71 -5.59 -13.77 7.56
CA ILE A 71 -5.32 -14.27 8.91
C ILE A 71 -6.27 -15.41 9.30
N LYS A 72 -7.59 -15.20 9.13
CA LYS A 72 -8.61 -16.19 9.48
C LYS A 72 -9.54 -16.41 8.28
N PRO A 73 -9.09 -17.19 7.28
CA PRO A 73 -9.99 -17.62 6.22
C PRO A 73 -11.16 -18.37 6.86
N GLY A 74 -12.38 -18.05 6.44
CA GLY A 74 -13.56 -18.85 6.79
C GLY A 74 -13.61 -20.21 6.06
N GLU A 75 -12.56 -20.57 5.33
CA GLU A 75 -12.46 -21.80 4.55
C GLU A 75 -12.31 -23.01 5.46
N LYS A 76 -13.28 -23.92 5.41
CA LYS A 76 -13.31 -25.13 6.24
C LYS A 76 -12.78 -26.35 5.49
N ASN A 77 -12.71 -26.28 4.16
CA ASN A 77 -12.23 -27.37 3.33
C ASN A 77 -10.69 -27.41 3.35
N LYS A 78 -10.14 -28.45 3.99
CA LYS A 78 -8.70 -28.67 4.13
C LYS A 78 -7.98 -28.97 2.80
N THR A 79 -8.71 -29.39 1.74
CA THR A 79 -8.13 -29.66 0.42
C THR A 79 -8.12 -28.44 -0.50
N HIS A 80 -8.53 -27.26 -0.01
CA HIS A 80 -8.52 -26.03 -0.78
C HIS A 80 -7.09 -25.53 -1.06
N ILE A 81 -6.86 -24.88 -2.19
CA ILE A 81 -5.54 -24.34 -2.62
C ILE A 81 -4.89 -23.44 -1.57
N LYS A 82 -5.69 -22.81 -0.69
CA LYS A 82 -5.16 -22.00 0.42
C LYS A 82 -4.32 -22.80 1.43
N TYR A 83 -4.56 -24.10 1.56
CA TYR A 83 -3.82 -24.98 2.48
C TYR A 83 -2.68 -25.75 1.79
N SER A 84 -2.52 -25.63 0.46
CA SER A 84 -1.47 -26.37 -0.27
C SER A 84 -0.06 -25.99 0.17
N VAL A 85 0.16 -24.75 0.60
CA VAL A 85 1.44 -24.28 1.16
C VAL A 85 1.80 -24.90 2.52
N PHE A 86 0.82 -25.42 3.25
CA PHE A 86 1.02 -26.13 4.52
C PHE A 86 0.91 -27.65 4.36
N SER A 87 0.39 -28.13 3.23
CA SER A 87 0.27 -29.55 2.92
C SER A 87 1.59 -30.02 2.31
N SER A 88 2.57 -30.29 3.18
CA SER A 88 3.75 -31.07 2.80
C SER A 88 3.34 -32.53 2.66
N GLU A 89 2.75 -32.90 1.53
CA GLU A 89 2.82 -34.30 1.08
C GLU A 89 4.24 -34.55 0.58
N ASN A 90 4.96 -35.43 1.29
CA ASN A 90 5.96 -36.30 0.69
C ASN A 90 5.25 -37.29 -0.24
#